data_AF-A0A9E2N181-F1
#
_entry.id   AF-A0A9E2N181-F1
#
_cell.length_a   1.000
_cell.length_b   1.000
_cell.length_c   1.000
_cell.angle_alpha   90.00
_cell.angle_beta   90.00
_cell.angle_gamma   90.00
#
_symmetry.space_group_name_H-M   'P 1'
#
loop_
_entity.id
_entity.type
_entity.pdbx_description
1 polymer ?
#
loop_
_entity_poly.entity_id
_entity_poly.type
_entity_poly.pdbx_seq_one_letter_code
_entity_poly.pdbx_strand_id
1 'polypeptide(L)'
;MSKTANSERKHIIFTGKRNSGKSSLVNRFIGQDLVIVSDTPGTTTDPVKKAMELLPFGPVVLVDTAGIDDIGELGEKRINKSLKEIAKADFAVVVVEAENILVKNELLLFDHLKNLEIPFLAVINKSELGINYNLVEQLDEKGIKHFSVSCSNNEGISGLKENIAKLIPREIEPLLIGDLVQKHDLIILVVPIDLGAPKGRLIMPQVQTIREALDEDTIVMVVKDKELRAALDKLKQPPALVVTDSQAIMRVSADVPDHIPLTTFSILMARYKGDLQEFVRSIKYVDELQNGDKILISEACSHHAQEDDIGKIKIPRWLRNHTKKDLIIDVRNGADFPENLSEYKMIVHCGACMLTRRAMQVRIKEAKLNGVPIINYGAIISYMHGAIPRAILPFDEARSEWEKIK
;
A
#
# COMPACT_ATOMS: atom_id res chain seq x y z
N MET A 1 5.34 3.73 -23.02
CA MET A 1 4.05 3.41 -22.36
C MET A 1 4.35 3.11 -20.90
N SER A 2 3.89 3.94 -19.96
CA SER A 2 4.20 3.82 -18.53
C SER A 2 3.57 2.53 -17.99
N LYS A 3 4.39 1.58 -17.53
CA LYS A 3 3.94 0.41 -16.78
C LYS A 3 4.06 0.68 -15.28
N THR A 4 3.54 1.82 -14.82
CA THR A 4 3.47 2.13 -13.39
C THR A 4 2.58 1.09 -12.72
N ALA A 5 3.09 0.39 -11.71
CA ALA A 5 2.34 -0.66 -11.01
C ALA A 5 1.13 -0.05 -10.28
N ASN A 6 0.03 -0.81 -10.14
CA ASN A 6 -1.19 -0.33 -9.47
C ASN A 6 -0.97 0.04 -7.99
N SER A 7 0.06 -0.48 -7.33
CA SER A 7 0.49 -0.12 -5.97
C SER A 7 1.14 1.27 -5.87
N GLU A 8 1.55 1.83 -7.02
CA GLU A 8 2.20 3.14 -7.16
C GLU A 8 1.28 4.18 -7.79
N ARG A 9 0.01 3.84 -8.01
CA ARG A 9 -1.02 4.74 -8.54
C ARG A 9 -1.95 5.14 -7.40
N LYS A 10 -2.42 6.39 -7.40
CA LYS A 10 -3.49 6.81 -6.50
C LYS A 10 -4.80 6.10 -6.86
N HIS A 11 -5.52 5.60 -5.86
CA HIS A 11 -6.80 4.92 -6.02
C HIS A 11 -7.93 5.92 -5.83
N ILE A 12 -8.68 6.16 -6.90
CA ILE A 12 -9.87 7.01 -6.91
C ILE A 12 -11.09 6.11 -6.83
N ILE A 13 -11.81 6.18 -5.72
CA ILE A 13 -13.01 5.37 -5.51
C ILE A 13 -14.26 6.11 -5.96
N PHE A 14 -15.09 5.46 -6.77
CA PHE A 14 -16.43 5.94 -7.09
C PHE A 14 -17.41 5.22 -6.18
N THR A 15 -18.22 5.99 -5.47
CA THR A 15 -19.19 5.48 -4.51
C THR A 15 -20.48 6.31 -4.55
N GLY A 16 -21.56 5.80 -3.98
CA GLY A 16 -22.88 6.42 -4.00
C GLY A 16 -23.99 5.38 -3.98
N LYS A 17 -25.23 5.85 -3.98
CA LYS A 17 -26.42 4.97 -4.00
C LYS A 17 -26.48 4.12 -5.27
N ARG A 18 -27.24 3.02 -5.21
CA ARG A 18 -27.66 2.29 -6.40
C ARG A 18 -28.43 3.22 -7.33
N ASN A 19 -28.28 2.98 -8.63
CA ASN A 19 -28.96 3.73 -9.70
C ASN A 19 -28.65 5.23 -9.81
N SER A 20 -27.72 5.75 -8.99
CA SER A 20 -27.14 7.10 -9.10
C SER A 20 -26.39 7.37 -10.41
N GLY A 21 -26.18 6.32 -11.21
CA GLY A 21 -25.42 6.38 -12.47
C GLY A 21 -23.90 6.29 -12.29
N LYS A 22 -23.42 5.82 -11.12
CA LYS A 22 -22.00 5.58 -10.84
C LYS A 22 -21.26 4.81 -11.93
N SER A 23 -21.71 3.62 -12.31
CA SER A 23 -20.99 2.80 -13.30
C SER A 23 -21.02 3.44 -14.70
N SER A 24 -22.10 4.17 -15.04
CA SER A 24 -22.15 4.99 -16.24
C SER A 24 -21.12 6.12 -16.18
N LEU A 25 -21.01 6.79 -15.03
CA LEU A 25 -20.01 7.83 -14.80
C LEU A 25 -18.59 7.28 -14.94
N VAL A 26 -18.27 6.15 -14.31
CA VAL A 26 -16.94 5.50 -14.41
C VAL A 26 -16.61 5.20 -15.88
N ASN A 27 -17.54 4.63 -16.64
CA ASN A 27 -17.32 4.31 -18.05
C ASN A 27 -17.13 5.57 -18.91
N ARG A 28 -17.91 6.63 -18.68
CA ARG A 28 -17.75 7.92 -19.37
C ARG A 28 -16.45 8.63 -18.97
N PHE A 29 -16.09 8.55 -17.69
CA PHE A 29 -14.86 9.10 -17.15
C PHE A 29 -13.63 8.45 -17.78
N ILE A 30 -13.70 7.17 -18.15
CA ILE A 30 -12.64 6.51 -18.90
C ILE A 30 -12.62 7.02 -20.35
N GLY A 31 -13.76 7.00 -21.06
CA GLY A 31 -13.88 7.50 -22.44
C GLY A 31 -13.13 6.64 -23.49
N GLN A 32 -13.45 6.85 -24.78
CA GLN A 32 -12.96 6.02 -25.90
C GLN A 32 -11.51 6.32 -26.37
N ASP A 33 -10.89 7.42 -25.91
CA ASP A 33 -9.57 7.87 -26.40
C ASP A 33 -8.41 7.63 -25.41
N LEU A 34 -8.53 6.68 -24.47
CA LEU A 34 -7.46 6.38 -23.52
C LEU A 34 -7.01 4.92 -23.55
N VAL A 35 -5.68 4.77 -23.53
CA VAL A 35 -4.96 3.50 -23.44
C VAL A 35 -5.25 2.88 -22.08
N ILE A 36 -6.19 1.91 -22.03
CA ILE A 36 -6.38 1.03 -20.88
C ILE A 36 -5.05 0.30 -20.66
N VAL A 37 -4.41 0.53 -19.51
CA VAL A 37 -3.04 0.04 -19.28
C VAL A 37 -3.01 -1.41 -18.82
N SER A 38 -4.12 -1.91 -18.27
CA SER A 38 -4.42 -3.34 -18.05
C SER A 38 -5.80 -3.49 -17.39
N ASP A 39 -6.60 -4.46 -17.85
CA ASP A 39 -7.72 -4.99 -17.06
C ASP A 39 -7.21 -6.14 -16.19
N THR A 40 -7.45 -6.07 -14.87
CA THR A 40 -7.29 -7.24 -13.98
C THR A 40 -8.69 -7.69 -13.59
N PRO A 41 -9.22 -8.78 -14.16
CA PRO A 41 -10.57 -9.25 -13.82
C PRO A 41 -10.60 -9.66 -12.33
N GLY A 42 -11.38 -8.94 -11.54
CA GLY A 42 -11.77 -9.39 -10.20
C GLY A 42 -12.83 -10.49 -10.29
N THR A 43 -12.94 -11.31 -9.25
CA THR A 43 -14.06 -12.28 -9.16
C THR A 43 -15.38 -11.53 -8.99
N THR A 44 -16.53 -12.20 -9.17
CA THR A 44 -17.90 -11.64 -9.22
C THR A 44 -18.37 -10.86 -7.97
N THR A 45 -17.51 -10.65 -6.97
CA THR A 45 -17.78 -9.85 -5.78
C THR A 45 -16.71 -8.80 -5.46
N ASP A 46 -15.62 -8.71 -6.23
CA ASP A 46 -14.53 -7.76 -6.00
C ASP A 46 -14.74 -6.44 -6.77
N PRO A 47 -14.36 -5.29 -6.19
CA PRO A 47 -14.46 -4.00 -6.86
C PRO A 47 -13.66 -4.02 -8.17
N VAL A 48 -14.24 -3.46 -9.23
CA VAL A 48 -13.59 -3.42 -10.54
C VAL A 48 -12.54 -2.32 -10.54
N LYS A 49 -11.28 -2.69 -10.75
CA LYS A 49 -10.14 -1.76 -10.80
C LYS A 49 -9.75 -1.49 -12.25
N LYS A 50 -9.77 -0.23 -12.65
CA LYS A 50 -9.42 0.20 -14.02
C LYS A 50 -8.30 1.23 -13.97
N ALA A 51 -7.16 0.89 -14.56
CA ALA A 51 -5.98 1.75 -14.55
C ALA A 51 -5.99 2.71 -15.76
N MET A 52 -5.73 3.99 -15.54
CA MET A 52 -5.71 5.01 -16.60
C MET A 52 -4.71 6.14 -16.31
N GLU A 53 -4.43 6.97 -17.32
CA GLU A 53 -3.72 8.26 -17.16
C GLU A 53 -4.76 9.38 -17.03
N LEU A 54 -4.74 10.10 -15.91
CA LEU A 54 -5.61 11.25 -15.63
C LEU A 54 -4.81 12.53 -15.83
N LEU A 55 -4.98 13.22 -16.97
CA LEU A 55 -4.29 14.49 -17.20
C LEU A 55 -4.95 15.64 -16.42
N PRO A 56 -4.19 16.59 -15.85
CA PRO A 56 -2.71 16.67 -15.80
C PRO A 56 -2.09 16.01 -14.54
N PHE A 57 -2.80 15.13 -13.85
CA PHE A 57 -2.32 14.49 -12.62
C PHE A 57 -1.27 13.39 -12.89
N GLY A 58 -1.57 12.45 -13.79
CA GLY A 58 -0.76 11.27 -14.07
C GLY A 58 -1.52 9.96 -13.83
N PRO A 59 -0.81 8.84 -13.53
CA PRO A 59 -1.41 7.51 -13.51
C PRO A 59 -2.25 7.28 -12.24
N VAL A 60 -3.49 6.81 -12.45
CA VAL A 60 -4.46 6.51 -11.39
C VAL A 60 -5.12 5.15 -11.59
N VAL A 61 -5.74 4.64 -10.54
CA VAL A 61 -6.63 3.47 -10.60
C VAL A 61 -8.02 3.91 -10.16
N LEU A 62 -9.01 3.72 -11.02
CA LEU A 62 -10.41 3.89 -10.65
C LEU A 62 -10.91 2.61 -9.99
N VAL A 63 -11.58 2.75 -8.86
CA VAL A 63 -12.17 1.65 -8.10
C VAL A 63 -13.69 1.85 -8.10
N ASP A 64 -14.42 0.96 -8.78
CA ASP A 64 -15.90 0.95 -8.75
C ASP A 64 -16.38 0.02 -7.64
N THR A 65 -17.10 0.56 -6.65
CA THR A 65 -17.69 -0.22 -5.55
C THR A 65 -19.14 -0.58 -5.80
N ALA A 66 -19.68 -1.49 -5.00
CA ALA A 66 -21.14 -1.65 -4.92
C ALA A 66 -21.81 -0.36 -4.40
N GLY A 67 -23.13 -0.24 -4.60
CA GLY A 67 -23.90 0.86 -4.02
C GLY A 67 -24.04 0.72 -2.50
N ILE A 68 -24.12 1.85 -1.79
CA ILE A 68 -24.09 1.95 -0.32
C ILE A 68 -25.46 1.72 0.38
N ASP A 69 -26.51 1.44 -0.38
CA ASP A 69 -27.92 1.37 0.07
C ASP A 69 -28.55 -0.01 -0.17
N ASP A 70 -27.75 -1.08 -0.10
CA ASP A 70 -28.22 -2.45 -0.28
C ASP A 70 -28.98 -2.96 0.96
N ILE A 71 -30.10 -3.67 0.75
CA ILE A 71 -31.00 -4.15 1.82
C ILE A 71 -30.94 -5.69 1.87
N GLY A 72 -30.75 -6.26 3.07
CA GLY A 72 -30.69 -7.71 3.36
C GLY A 72 -29.33 -8.18 3.88
N GLU A 73 -29.21 -9.44 4.35
CA GLU A 73 -27.94 -10.00 4.89
C GLU A 73 -26.77 -9.95 3.87
N LEU A 74 -27.07 -10.14 2.58
CA LEU A 74 -26.11 -9.97 1.48
C LEU A 74 -25.77 -8.50 1.21
N GLY A 75 -26.62 -7.57 1.64
CA GLY A 75 -26.44 -6.13 1.50
C GLY A 75 -25.51 -5.54 2.56
N GLU A 76 -25.67 -5.94 3.83
CA GLU A 76 -24.76 -5.51 4.91
C GLU A 76 -23.30 -5.89 4.63
N LYS A 77 -23.07 -7.13 4.19
CA LYS A 77 -21.72 -7.58 3.79
C LYS A 77 -21.13 -6.74 2.65
N ARG A 78 -21.95 -6.30 1.69
CA ARG A 78 -21.50 -5.43 0.58
C ARG A 78 -21.23 -4.00 1.03
N ILE A 79 -22.02 -3.47 1.95
CA ILE A 79 -21.80 -2.16 2.55
C ILE A 79 -20.47 -2.17 3.31
N ASN A 80 -20.26 -3.16 4.19
CA ASN A 80 -19.00 -3.30 4.93
C ASN A 80 -17.79 -3.45 3.99
N LYS A 81 -17.91 -4.24 2.91
CA LYS A 81 -16.85 -4.35 1.89
C LYS A 81 -16.58 -3.02 1.19
N SER A 82 -17.63 -2.26 0.87
CA SER A 82 -17.49 -0.94 0.23
C SER A 82 -16.82 0.06 1.17
N LEU A 83 -17.17 0.07 2.46
CA LEU A 83 -16.53 0.92 3.47
C LEU A 83 -15.04 0.58 3.66
N LYS A 84 -14.69 -0.72 3.68
CA LYS A 84 -13.28 -1.15 3.71
C LYS A 84 -12.49 -0.68 2.50
N GLU A 85 -13.08 -0.73 1.30
CA GLU A 85 -12.42 -0.23 0.09
C GLU A 85 -12.33 1.30 0.07
N ILE A 86 -13.37 2.01 0.57
CA ILE A 86 -13.34 3.46 0.76
C ILE A 86 -12.17 3.85 1.65
N ALA A 87 -11.96 3.16 2.78
CA ALA A 87 -10.87 3.47 3.70
C ALA A 87 -9.47 3.45 3.05
N LYS A 88 -9.28 2.60 2.03
CA LYS A 88 -8.01 2.43 1.31
C LYS A 88 -7.82 3.45 0.18
N ALA A 89 -8.85 4.22 -0.17
CA ALA A 89 -8.80 5.15 -1.29
C ALA A 89 -7.99 6.40 -0.95
N ASP A 90 -7.32 6.94 -1.96
CA ASP A 90 -6.60 8.22 -1.89
C ASP A 90 -7.53 9.41 -2.18
N PHE A 91 -8.62 9.17 -2.92
CA PHE A 91 -9.65 10.16 -3.24
C PHE A 91 -11.00 9.50 -3.48
N ALA A 92 -12.11 10.14 -3.08
CA ALA A 92 -13.46 9.62 -3.31
C ALA A 92 -14.32 10.53 -4.20
N VAL A 93 -15.06 9.92 -5.11
CA VAL A 93 -16.11 10.56 -5.92
C VAL A 93 -17.45 10.04 -5.44
N VAL A 94 -18.24 10.89 -4.80
CA VAL A 94 -19.56 10.53 -4.25
C VAL A 94 -20.63 10.96 -5.25
N VAL A 95 -21.25 9.99 -5.92
CA VAL A 95 -22.26 10.25 -6.94
C VAL A 95 -23.64 10.35 -6.30
N VAL A 96 -24.29 11.50 -6.50
CA VAL A 96 -25.66 11.80 -6.05
C VAL A 96 -26.53 12.14 -7.26
N GLU A 97 -27.84 12.00 -7.14
CA GLU A 97 -28.79 12.27 -8.25
C GLU A 97 -29.34 13.69 -8.19
N ALA A 98 -29.38 14.38 -9.34
CA ALA A 98 -29.74 15.79 -9.45
C ALA A 98 -31.13 16.15 -8.90
N GLU A 99 -32.14 15.31 -9.11
CA GLU A 99 -33.53 15.61 -8.70
C GLU A 99 -33.79 15.33 -7.20
N ASN A 100 -32.93 14.56 -6.55
CA ASN A 100 -33.12 14.10 -5.18
C ASN A 100 -32.50 15.06 -4.16
N ILE A 101 -32.89 14.92 -2.89
CA ILE A 101 -32.17 15.50 -1.74
C ILE A 101 -31.22 14.46 -1.13
N LEU A 102 -30.25 14.91 -0.33
CA LEU A 102 -29.35 13.99 0.38
C LEU A 102 -30.13 13.11 1.34
N VAL A 103 -29.95 11.79 1.22
CA VAL A 103 -30.51 10.83 2.18
C VAL A 103 -29.54 10.50 3.31
N LYS A 104 -30.06 9.92 4.39
CA LYS A 104 -29.26 9.55 5.58
C LYS A 104 -27.98 8.79 5.27
N ASN A 105 -28.02 7.81 4.36
CA ASN A 105 -26.83 7.01 4.02
C ASN A 105 -25.76 7.81 3.27
N GLU A 106 -26.14 8.79 2.46
CA GLU A 106 -25.20 9.69 1.77
C GLU A 106 -24.55 10.65 2.78
N LEU A 107 -25.35 11.17 3.73
CA LEU A 107 -24.83 11.99 4.84
C LEU A 107 -23.80 11.22 5.68
N LEU A 108 -24.13 10.00 6.08
CA LEU A 108 -23.21 9.13 6.81
C LEU A 108 -21.94 8.82 6.01
N LEU A 109 -22.03 8.67 4.69
CA LEU A 109 -20.87 8.47 3.83
C LEU A 109 -19.95 9.71 3.82
N PHE A 110 -20.51 10.91 3.68
CA PHE A 110 -19.72 12.14 3.74
C PHE A 110 -19.03 12.30 5.10
N ASP A 111 -19.74 12.05 6.19
CA ASP A 111 -19.17 12.12 7.54
C ASP A 111 -18.07 11.06 7.72
N HIS A 112 -18.27 9.85 7.18
CA HIS A 112 -17.26 8.80 7.21
C HIS A 112 -15.99 9.18 6.44
N LEU A 113 -16.12 9.76 5.23
CA LEU A 113 -14.99 10.25 4.45
C LEU A 113 -14.23 11.36 5.18
N LYS A 114 -14.94 12.30 5.81
CA LYS A 114 -14.34 13.36 6.65
C LYS A 114 -13.57 12.77 7.83
N ASN A 115 -14.15 11.80 8.55
CA ASN A 115 -13.51 11.14 9.70
C ASN A 115 -12.27 10.32 9.32
N LEU A 116 -12.23 9.79 8.09
CA LEU A 116 -11.08 9.09 7.55
C LEU A 116 -10.03 10.03 6.94
N GLU A 117 -10.32 11.34 6.88
CA GLU A 117 -9.50 12.36 6.22
C GLU A 117 -9.25 12.02 4.74
N ILE A 118 -10.24 11.41 4.09
CA ILE A 118 -10.18 11.12 2.66
C ILE A 118 -10.75 12.32 1.93
N PRO A 119 -9.99 12.97 1.03
CA PRO A 119 -10.51 14.04 0.21
C PRO A 119 -11.53 13.50 -0.78
N PHE A 120 -12.59 14.28 -1.02
CA PHE A 120 -13.68 13.85 -1.88
C PHE A 120 -14.30 15.00 -2.67
N LEU A 121 -15.04 14.61 -3.72
CA LEU A 121 -15.89 15.49 -4.52
C LEU A 121 -17.28 14.85 -4.66
N ALA A 122 -18.33 15.61 -4.36
CA ALA A 122 -19.69 15.20 -4.71
C ALA A 122 -19.94 15.44 -6.20
N VAL A 123 -20.47 14.45 -6.91
CA VAL A 123 -20.84 14.57 -8.33
C VAL A 123 -22.34 14.44 -8.46
N ILE A 124 -22.98 15.54 -8.87
CA ILE A 124 -24.43 15.61 -9.11
C ILE A 124 -24.67 15.10 -10.53
N ASN A 125 -25.08 13.86 -10.65
CA ASN A 125 -25.34 13.20 -11.93
C ASN A 125 -26.82 13.34 -12.34
N LYS A 126 -27.10 13.11 -13.63
CA LYS A 126 -28.43 13.28 -14.26
C LYS A 126 -28.87 14.75 -14.33
N SER A 127 -27.93 15.69 -14.48
CA SER A 127 -28.23 17.13 -14.51
C SER A 127 -29.16 17.55 -15.66
N GLU A 128 -29.30 16.73 -16.70
CA GLU A 128 -30.25 16.94 -17.80
C GLU A 128 -31.72 16.95 -17.35
N LEU A 129 -32.02 16.35 -16.20
CA LEU A 129 -33.37 16.31 -15.62
C LEU A 129 -33.69 17.56 -14.79
N GLY A 130 -32.72 18.46 -14.63
CA GLY A 130 -32.78 19.60 -13.71
C GLY A 130 -32.16 19.28 -12.35
N ILE A 131 -31.52 20.28 -11.75
CA ILE A 131 -30.87 20.15 -10.45
C ILE A 131 -31.78 20.72 -9.37
N ASN A 132 -32.08 19.90 -8.36
CA ASN A 132 -32.83 20.30 -7.19
C ASN A 132 -32.01 21.32 -6.37
N TYR A 133 -32.55 22.53 -6.20
CA TYR A 133 -31.86 23.60 -5.47
C TYR A 133 -31.57 23.21 -4.00
N ASN A 134 -32.47 22.47 -3.35
CA ASN A 134 -32.29 22.05 -1.97
C ASN A 134 -31.11 21.06 -1.82
N LEU A 135 -30.80 20.27 -2.84
CA LEU A 135 -29.63 19.40 -2.85
C LEU A 135 -28.34 20.23 -2.82
N VAL A 136 -28.28 21.25 -3.67
CA VAL A 136 -27.13 22.15 -3.78
C VAL A 136 -26.93 22.90 -2.46
N GLU A 137 -28.00 23.46 -1.90
CA GLU A 137 -27.99 24.14 -0.61
C GLU A 137 -27.48 23.21 0.52
N GLN A 138 -27.97 21.96 0.59
CA GLN A 138 -27.49 20.97 1.57
C GLN A 138 -26.00 20.65 1.44
N LEU A 139 -25.47 20.60 0.21
CA LEU A 139 -24.05 20.36 -0.03
C LEU A 139 -23.23 21.58 0.39
N ASP A 140 -23.67 22.79 0.03
CA ASP A 140 -23.03 24.06 0.35
C ASP A 140 -22.99 24.32 1.86
N GLU A 141 -24.11 24.13 2.57
CA GLU A 141 -24.19 24.26 4.04
C GLU A 141 -23.21 23.33 4.77
N LYS A 142 -22.93 22.15 4.19
CA LYS A 142 -21.98 21.18 4.73
C LYS A 142 -20.54 21.40 4.28
N GLY A 143 -20.29 22.45 3.48
CA GLY A 143 -19.00 22.77 2.87
C GLY A 143 -18.49 21.69 1.92
N ILE A 144 -19.40 20.93 1.30
CA ILE A 144 -19.05 19.84 0.39
C ILE A 144 -18.88 20.42 -1.00
N LYS A 145 -17.66 20.32 -1.54
CA LYS A 145 -17.40 20.65 -2.95
C LYS A 145 -18.22 19.73 -3.85
N HIS A 146 -18.88 20.30 -4.85
CA HIS A 146 -19.71 19.56 -5.78
C HIS A 146 -19.49 19.99 -7.24
N PHE A 147 -19.81 19.08 -8.17
CA PHE A 147 -19.75 19.32 -9.62
C PHE A 147 -20.87 18.55 -10.33
N SER A 148 -21.58 19.19 -11.25
CA SER A 148 -22.70 18.57 -11.98
C SER A 148 -22.27 17.95 -13.31
N VAL A 149 -22.85 16.80 -13.66
CA VAL A 149 -22.61 16.10 -14.93
C VAL A 149 -23.89 15.48 -15.48
N SER A 150 -23.92 15.29 -16.80
CA SER A 150 -24.91 14.45 -17.48
C SER A 150 -24.21 13.30 -18.18
N CYS A 151 -24.31 12.09 -17.62
CA CYS A 151 -23.71 10.90 -18.25
C CYS A 151 -24.43 10.48 -19.54
N SER A 152 -25.72 10.80 -19.66
CA SER A 152 -26.57 10.51 -20.84
C SER A 152 -26.17 11.41 -22.02
N ASN A 153 -25.99 12.70 -21.77
CA ASN A 153 -25.58 13.69 -22.78
C ASN A 153 -24.05 13.83 -22.91
N ASN A 154 -23.27 13.15 -22.06
CA ASN A 154 -21.82 13.26 -21.99
C ASN A 154 -21.31 14.69 -21.66
N GLU A 155 -22.08 15.45 -20.90
CA GLU A 155 -21.76 16.83 -20.51
C GLU A 155 -21.04 16.88 -19.15
N GLY A 156 -20.11 17.83 -19.02
CA GLY A 156 -19.35 18.05 -17.78
C GLY A 156 -18.23 17.04 -17.50
N ILE A 157 -18.13 15.92 -18.24
CA ILE A 157 -17.15 14.85 -17.98
C ILE A 157 -15.69 15.34 -18.05
N SER A 158 -15.34 16.18 -19.03
CA SER A 158 -13.98 16.75 -19.12
C SER A 158 -13.66 17.67 -17.94
N GLY A 159 -14.59 18.55 -17.59
CA GLY A 159 -14.45 19.44 -16.42
C GLY A 159 -14.34 18.65 -15.11
N LEU A 160 -15.05 17.53 -14.99
CA LEU A 160 -14.93 16.62 -13.84
C LEU A 160 -13.51 16.04 -13.72
N LYS A 161 -12.91 15.58 -14.83
CA LYS A 161 -11.50 15.08 -14.84
C LYS A 161 -10.54 16.13 -14.33
N GLU A 162 -10.65 17.37 -14.81
CA GLU A 162 -9.79 18.48 -14.40
C GLU A 162 -9.98 18.84 -12.92
N ASN A 163 -11.21 18.85 -12.43
CA ASN A 163 -11.49 19.13 -11.02
C ASN A 163 -10.92 18.05 -10.10
N ILE A 164 -11.14 16.78 -10.43
CA ILE A 164 -10.55 15.65 -9.69
C ILE A 164 -9.02 15.74 -9.71
N ALA A 165 -8.40 15.98 -10.87
CA ALA A 165 -6.95 16.12 -11.00
C ALA A 165 -6.34 17.25 -10.16
N LYS A 166 -7.12 18.30 -9.85
CA LYS A 166 -6.73 19.42 -8.98
C LYS A 166 -6.94 19.11 -7.49
N LEU A 167 -7.92 18.26 -7.15
CA LEU A 167 -8.32 17.97 -5.78
C LEU A 167 -7.65 16.73 -5.19
N ILE A 168 -7.16 15.80 -6.02
CA ILE A 168 -6.37 14.66 -5.53
C ILE A 168 -5.11 15.21 -4.85
N PRO A 169 -4.82 14.79 -3.59
CA PRO A 169 -3.60 15.19 -2.92
C PRO A 169 -2.37 14.80 -3.72
N ARG A 170 -1.53 15.78 -3.96
CA ARG A 170 -0.13 15.57 -4.35
C ARG A 170 0.69 15.51 -3.08
N GLU A 171 0.42 14.54 -2.22
CA GLU A 171 1.31 14.29 -1.09
C GLU A 171 2.72 14.03 -1.63
N ILE A 172 3.73 14.56 -0.95
CA ILE A 172 5.12 14.14 -1.17
C ILE A 172 5.17 12.70 -0.69
N GLU A 173 5.14 11.75 -1.62
CA GLU A 173 5.35 10.36 -1.27
C GLU A 173 6.73 10.21 -0.63
N PRO A 174 6.87 9.40 0.43
CA PRO A 174 8.19 9.16 1.01
C PRO A 174 9.13 8.63 -0.06
N LEU A 175 10.41 8.99 0.03
CA LEU A 175 11.42 8.41 -0.85
C LEU A 175 11.71 6.97 -0.42
N LEU A 176 11.85 6.05 -1.37
CA LEU A 176 12.28 4.69 -1.08
C LEU A 176 13.73 4.70 -0.62
N ILE A 177 14.60 5.37 -1.39
CA ILE A 177 16.05 5.43 -1.18
C ILE A 177 16.63 6.84 -1.41
N GLY A 178 15.91 7.73 -2.10
CA GLY A 178 16.49 8.99 -2.58
C GLY A 178 16.99 9.92 -1.47
N ASP A 179 16.40 9.86 -0.27
CA ASP A 179 16.85 10.60 0.91
C ASP A 179 18.09 10.00 1.61
N LEU A 180 18.53 8.80 1.20
CA LEU A 180 19.68 8.10 1.78
C LEU A 180 20.97 8.28 0.98
N VAL A 181 20.90 8.91 -0.18
CA VAL A 181 21.98 8.93 -1.17
C VAL A 181 22.15 10.33 -1.76
N GLN A 182 23.30 10.58 -2.35
CA GLN A 182 23.64 11.84 -3.00
C GLN A 182 24.10 11.60 -4.43
N LYS A 183 24.04 12.65 -5.23
CA LYS A 183 24.53 12.64 -6.61
C LYS A 183 25.94 12.07 -6.70
N HIS A 184 26.13 11.13 -7.64
CA HIS A 184 27.34 10.36 -7.90
C HIS A 184 27.73 9.32 -6.83
N ASP A 185 26.91 9.09 -5.80
CA ASP A 185 27.15 7.99 -4.87
C ASP A 185 27.14 6.64 -5.58
N LEU A 186 28.00 5.72 -5.14
CA LEU A 186 27.95 4.32 -5.54
C LEU A 186 27.08 3.53 -4.57
N ILE A 187 26.02 2.90 -5.08
CA ILE A 187 25.12 2.04 -4.31
C ILE A 187 25.29 0.59 -4.80
N ILE A 188 25.40 -0.36 -3.87
CA ILE A 188 25.42 -1.78 -4.21
C ILE A 188 24.08 -2.43 -3.87
N LEU A 189 23.48 -3.08 -4.86
CA LEU A 189 22.26 -3.88 -4.70
C LEU A 189 22.63 -5.36 -4.77
N VAL A 190 22.49 -6.06 -3.64
CA VAL A 190 22.79 -7.48 -3.52
C VAL A 190 21.52 -8.29 -3.74
N VAL A 191 21.45 -8.95 -4.90
CA VAL A 191 20.30 -9.70 -5.39
C VAL A 191 20.69 -11.17 -5.51
N PRO A 192 20.30 -12.05 -4.55
CA PRO A 192 20.55 -13.48 -4.67
C PRO A 192 19.78 -14.08 -5.85
N ILE A 193 20.07 -15.34 -6.20
CA ILE A 193 19.25 -16.07 -7.17
C ILE A 193 17.87 -16.27 -6.55
N ASP A 194 16.92 -15.45 -6.99
CA ASP A 194 15.55 -15.51 -6.54
C ASP A 194 14.78 -16.53 -7.39
N LEU A 195 14.50 -17.71 -6.81
CA LEU A 195 13.62 -18.71 -7.42
C LEU A 195 12.15 -18.21 -7.50
N GLY A 196 11.80 -17.16 -6.76
CA GLY A 196 10.51 -16.47 -6.74
C GLY A 196 10.28 -15.52 -7.90
N ALA A 197 11.35 -14.99 -8.50
CA ALA A 197 11.24 -14.10 -9.64
C ALA A 197 11.03 -14.89 -10.94
N PRO A 198 10.14 -14.45 -11.85
CA PRO A 198 10.04 -15.04 -13.18
C PRO A 198 11.39 -15.03 -13.89
N LYS A 199 11.71 -16.10 -14.62
CA LYS A 199 12.99 -16.21 -15.35
C LYS A 199 13.28 -14.93 -16.16
N GLY A 200 14.42 -14.31 -15.88
CA GLY A 200 14.87 -13.09 -16.55
C GLY A 200 14.26 -11.78 -16.04
N ARG A 201 13.67 -11.75 -14.83
CA ARG A 201 13.13 -10.53 -14.22
C ARG A 201 13.65 -10.31 -12.81
N LEU A 202 13.75 -9.03 -12.42
CA LEU A 202 13.95 -8.61 -11.03
C LEU A 202 12.58 -8.44 -10.36
N ILE A 203 12.54 -8.56 -9.03
CA ILE A 203 11.32 -8.28 -8.27
C ILE A 203 11.08 -6.78 -8.14
N MET A 204 9.84 -6.39 -7.87
CA MET A 204 9.42 -4.98 -7.84
C MET A 204 10.30 -4.10 -6.92
N PRO A 205 10.61 -4.49 -5.67
CA PRO A 205 11.44 -3.66 -4.80
C PRO A 205 12.83 -3.36 -5.37
N GLN A 206 13.43 -4.32 -6.09
CA GLN A 206 14.74 -4.13 -6.72
C GLN A 206 14.64 -3.15 -7.88
N VAL A 207 13.63 -3.27 -8.73
CA VAL A 207 13.41 -2.36 -9.87
C VAL A 207 13.14 -0.94 -9.39
N GLN A 208 12.30 -0.77 -8.36
CA GLN A 208 12.00 0.54 -7.78
C GLN A 208 13.25 1.19 -7.18
N THR A 209 14.03 0.42 -6.41
CA THR A 209 15.28 0.93 -5.82
C THR A 209 16.28 1.36 -6.90
N ILE A 210 16.44 0.58 -7.97
CA ILE A 210 17.30 0.96 -9.11
C ILE A 210 16.79 2.25 -9.76
N ARG A 211 15.49 2.35 -10.04
CA ARG A 211 14.91 3.52 -10.73
C ARG A 211 15.13 4.79 -9.92
N GLU A 212 14.74 4.80 -8.65
CA GLU A 212 14.84 5.98 -7.80
C GLU A 212 16.29 6.37 -7.52
N ALA A 213 17.18 5.39 -7.30
CA ALA A 213 18.61 5.67 -7.21
C ALA A 213 19.16 6.37 -8.47
N LEU A 214 18.73 5.95 -9.67
CA LEU A 214 19.13 6.60 -10.91
C LEU A 214 18.48 7.98 -11.10
N ASP A 215 17.29 8.22 -10.54
CA ASP A 215 16.65 9.54 -10.52
C ASP A 215 17.48 10.56 -9.70
N GLU A 216 18.22 10.09 -8.69
CA GLU A 216 19.15 10.89 -7.87
C GLU A 216 20.57 11.00 -8.45
N ASP A 217 20.77 10.72 -9.75
CA ASP A 217 22.09 10.77 -10.42
C ASP A 217 23.17 9.89 -9.76
N THR A 218 22.79 8.76 -9.16
CA THR A 218 23.73 7.81 -8.52
C THR A 218 24.26 6.74 -9.50
N ILE A 219 25.28 6.01 -9.06
CA ILE A 219 25.83 4.85 -9.77
C ILE A 219 25.34 3.58 -9.05
N VAL A 220 24.58 2.74 -9.75
CA VAL A 220 24.03 1.50 -9.18
C VAL A 220 24.81 0.29 -9.67
N MET A 221 25.41 -0.47 -8.74
CA MET A 221 26.06 -1.75 -9.01
C MET A 221 25.21 -2.90 -8.45
N VAL A 222 24.72 -3.77 -9.34
CA VAL A 222 23.94 -4.96 -8.94
C VAL A 222 24.84 -6.18 -8.92
N VAL A 223 24.87 -6.89 -7.80
CA VAL A 223 25.69 -8.10 -7.61
C VAL A 223 24.87 -9.22 -7.01
N LYS A 224 25.30 -10.47 -7.21
CA LYS A 224 24.80 -11.60 -6.44
C LYS A 224 25.53 -11.67 -5.09
N ASP A 225 24.90 -12.34 -4.12
CA ASP A 225 25.41 -12.47 -2.76
C ASP A 225 26.80 -13.15 -2.68
N LYS A 226 27.12 -14.04 -3.62
CA LYS A 226 28.44 -14.71 -3.69
C LYS A 226 29.56 -13.82 -4.20
N GLU A 227 29.20 -12.82 -4.98
CA GLU A 227 30.12 -11.96 -5.71
C GLU A 227 30.38 -10.64 -4.97
N LEU A 228 29.61 -10.35 -3.91
CA LEU A 228 29.69 -9.11 -3.15
C LEU A 228 31.11 -8.81 -2.65
N ARG A 229 31.76 -9.77 -2.00
CA ARG A 229 33.12 -9.56 -1.47
C ARG A 229 34.11 -9.21 -2.57
N ALA A 230 34.10 -9.96 -3.66
CA ALA A 230 34.94 -9.69 -4.82
C ALA A 230 34.60 -8.36 -5.51
N ALA A 231 33.36 -7.90 -5.43
CA ALA A 231 32.96 -6.59 -5.92
C ALA A 231 33.52 -5.48 -5.03
N LEU A 232 33.35 -5.59 -3.70
CA LEU A 232 33.90 -4.64 -2.73
C LEU A 232 35.42 -4.50 -2.86
N ASP A 233 36.15 -5.61 -2.99
CA ASP A 233 37.61 -5.63 -3.14
C ASP A 233 38.10 -4.91 -4.42
N LYS A 234 37.25 -4.77 -5.44
CA LYS A 234 37.57 -4.07 -6.70
C LYS A 234 37.27 -2.57 -6.67
N LEU A 235 36.55 -2.10 -5.66
CA LEU A 235 36.19 -0.68 -5.57
C LEU A 235 37.36 0.13 -5.02
N LYS A 236 37.62 1.27 -5.66
CA LYS A 236 38.61 2.25 -5.16
C LYS A 236 38.12 3.03 -3.94
N GLN A 237 36.80 3.15 -3.80
CA GLN A 237 36.12 3.88 -2.74
C GLN A 237 34.96 3.02 -2.22
N PRO A 238 34.65 3.06 -0.91
CA PRO A 238 33.53 2.32 -0.37
C PRO A 238 32.21 2.83 -0.99
N PRO A 239 31.21 1.95 -1.18
CA PRO A 239 29.88 2.39 -1.56
C PRO A 239 29.25 3.22 -0.44
N ALA A 240 28.37 4.15 -0.81
CA ALA A 240 27.61 4.97 0.14
C ALA A 240 26.53 4.15 0.87
N LEU A 241 25.98 3.14 0.20
CA LEU A 241 24.94 2.27 0.75
C LEU A 241 24.98 0.89 0.09
N VAL A 242 24.77 -0.14 0.90
CA VAL A 242 24.49 -1.51 0.42
C VAL A 242 23.05 -1.86 0.76
N VAL A 243 22.31 -2.37 -0.21
CA VAL A 243 20.94 -2.88 -0.03
C VAL A 243 20.91 -4.35 -0.43
N THR A 244 20.41 -5.22 0.44
CA THR A 244 20.37 -6.67 0.19
C THR A 244 18.97 -7.25 0.29
N ASP A 245 18.77 -8.44 -0.25
CA ASP A 245 17.62 -9.27 0.12
C ASP A 245 17.67 -9.65 1.61
N SER A 246 16.51 -9.66 2.27
CA SER A 246 16.40 -9.98 3.70
C SER A 246 16.85 -11.40 4.04
N GLN A 247 16.78 -12.35 3.10
CA GLN A 247 17.27 -13.71 3.34
C GLN A 247 18.81 -13.82 3.22
N ALA A 248 19.46 -12.89 2.53
CA ALA A 248 20.90 -12.84 2.39
C ALA A 248 21.59 -11.97 3.46
N ILE A 249 20.82 -11.30 4.33
CA ILE A 249 21.32 -10.28 5.26
C ILE A 249 22.46 -10.78 6.14
N MET A 250 22.42 -12.01 6.65
CA MET A 250 23.46 -12.55 7.54
C MET A 250 24.82 -12.61 6.86
N ARG A 251 24.84 -13.17 5.65
CA ARG A 251 26.06 -13.31 4.87
C ARG A 251 26.57 -11.94 4.45
N VAL A 252 25.69 -11.12 3.92
CA VAL A 252 26.05 -9.78 3.44
C VAL A 252 26.55 -8.91 4.58
N SER A 253 25.93 -8.96 5.75
CA SER A 253 26.38 -8.24 6.94
C SER A 253 27.78 -8.67 7.39
N ALA A 254 28.19 -9.91 7.15
CA ALA A 254 29.54 -10.37 7.46
C ALA A 254 30.57 -9.91 6.42
N ASP A 255 30.16 -9.75 5.15
CA ASP A 255 31.03 -9.32 4.06
C ASP A 255 31.15 -7.77 3.97
N VAL A 256 30.17 -7.01 4.46
CA VAL A 256 30.15 -5.54 4.39
C VAL A 256 30.72 -4.90 5.67
N PRO A 257 31.84 -4.16 5.59
CA PRO A 257 32.42 -3.42 6.73
C PRO A 257 31.41 -2.57 7.51
N ASP A 258 31.52 -2.55 8.85
CA ASP A 258 30.53 -1.92 9.75
C ASP A 258 30.25 -0.44 9.49
N HIS A 259 31.25 0.31 9.01
CA HIS A 259 31.13 1.73 8.72
C HIS A 259 30.32 2.03 7.44
N ILE A 260 30.14 1.06 6.54
CA ILE A 260 29.34 1.22 5.32
C ILE A 260 27.87 1.00 5.67
N PRO A 261 26.96 1.94 5.44
CA PRO A 261 25.53 1.74 5.66
C PRO A 261 24.99 0.49 4.93
N LEU A 262 24.19 -0.33 5.63
CA LEU A 262 23.58 -1.54 5.10
C LEU A 262 22.08 -1.54 5.43
N THR A 263 21.25 -1.93 4.47
CA THR A 263 19.83 -2.18 4.72
C THR A 263 19.30 -3.28 3.81
N THR A 264 18.01 -3.58 3.89
CA THR A 264 17.36 -4.55 3.00
C THR A 264 16.26 -3.91 2.17
N PHE A 265 15.95 -4.51 1.02
CA PHE A 265 14.79 -4.09 0.23
C PHE A 265 13.50 -4.12 1.04
N SER A 266 13.36 -5.10 1.95
CA SER A 266 12.17 -5.21 2.79
C SER A 266 12.09 -4.11 3.87
N ILE A 267 13.21 -3.61 4.38
CA ILE A 267 13.24 -2.48 5.32
C ILE A 267 12.98 -1.17 4.57
N LEU A 268 13.55 -0.98 3.38
CA LEU A 268 13.20 0.17 2.52
C LEU A 268 11.71 0.21 2.23
N MET A 269 11.10 -0.92 1.83
CA MET A 269 9.65 -1.00 1.60
C MET A 269 8.84 -0.78 2.89
N ALA A 270 9.34 -1.24 4.04
CA ALA A 270 8.70 -1.03 5.33
C ALA A 270 8.61 0.46 5.68
N ARG A 271 9.65 1.24 5.38
CA ARG A 271 9.66 2.69 5.51
C ARG A 271 8.78 3.37 4.46
N TYR A 272 8.94 2.96 3.20
CA TYR A 272 8.28 3.57 2.05
C TYR A 272 6.75 3.44 2.06
N LYS A 273 6.23 2.24 2.35
CA LYS A 273 4.76 1.99 2.41
C LYS A 273 4.19 1.98 3.82
N GLY A 274 5.00 1.62 4.82
CA GLY A 274 4.54 1.41 6.19
C GLY A 274 5.05 2.46 7.18
N ASP A 275 5.30 1.99 8.41
CA ASP A 275 5.75 2.77 9.55
C ASP A 275 6.92 1.99 10.19
N LEU A 276 8.14 2.25 9.71
CA LEU A 276 9.33 1.50 10.15
C LEU A 276 9.58 1.66 11.66
N GLN A 277 9.29 2.83 12.22
CA GLN A 277 9.42 3.08 13.66
C GLN A 277 8.50 2.16 14.46
N GLU A 278 7.23 2.07 14.07
CA GLU A 278 6.27 1.16 14.71
C GLU A 278 6.67 -0.30 14.56
N PHE A 279 7.14 -0.71 13.37
CA PHE A 279 7.57 -2.09 13.14
C PHE A 279 8.77 -2.47 14.01
N VAL A 280 9.74 -1.56 14.16
CA VAL A 280 10.88 -1.76 15.05
C VAL A 280 10.43 -1.79 16.50
N ARG A 281 9.62 -0.82 16.95
CA ARG A 281 9.05 -0.80 18.31
C ARG A 281 8.30 -2.08 18.65
N SER A 282 7.59 -2.66 17.68
CA SER A 282 6.81 -3.88 17.85
C SER A 282 7.67 -5.14 18.05
N ILE A 283 8.98 -5.08 17.77
CA ILE A 283 9.89 -6.23 17.97
C ILE A 283 9.89 -6.71 19.42
N LYS A 284 9.81 -5.80 20.41
CA LYS A 284 9.83 -6.17 21.83
C LYS A 284 8.75 -7.19 22.23
N TYR A 285 7.60 -7.15 21.56
CA TYR A 285 6.49 -8.05 21.83
C TYR A 285 6.76 -9.49 21.36
N VAL A 286 7.79 -9.71 20.53
CA VAL A 286 8.21 -11.05 20.10
C VAL A 286 8.70 -11.86 21.29
N ASP A 287 9.43 -11.23 22.21
CA ASP A 287 9.99 -11.90 23.38
C ASP A 287 8.95 -12.08 24.52
N GLU A 288 7.82 -11.38 24.43
CA GLU A 288 6.69 -11.50 25.35
C GLU A 288 5.75 -12.66 25.00
N LEU A 289 5.91 -13.28 23.82
CA LEU A 289 5.03 -14.35 23.33
C LEU A 289 5.03 -15.59 24.25
N GLN A 290 3.85 -16.20 24.38
CA GLN A 290 3.59 -17.39 25.20
C GLN A 290 3.05 -18.56 24.36
N ASN A 291 3.01 -19.75 24.98
CA ASN A 291 2.39 -20.91 24.36
C ASN A 291 0.90 -20.65 24.10
N GLY A 292 0.42 -21.02 22.91
CA GLY A 292 -0.96 -20.82 22.50
C GLY A 292 -1.26 -19.42 21.96
N ASP A 293 -0.31 -18.48 22.00
CA ASP A 293 -0.51 -17.16 21.37
C ASP A 293 -0.74 -17.30 19.87
N LYS A 294 -1.73 -16.57 19.37
CA LYS A 294 -2.14 -16.58 17.96
C LYS A 294 -1.44 -15.46 17.21
N ILE A 295 -0.72 -15.81 16.14
CA ILE A 295 0.04 -14.88 15.30
C ILE A 295 -0.58 -14.85 13.91
N LEU A 296 -0.91 -13.65 13.42
CA LEU A 296 -1.40 -13.45 12.07
C LEU A 296 -0.23 -13.19 11.13
N ILE A 297 0.03 -14.10 10.20
CA ILE A 297 0.88 -13.81 9.04
C ILE A 297 -0.03 -13.26 7.94
N SER A 298 0.14 -11.99 7.56
CA SER A 298 -0.72 -11.32 6.58
C SER A 298 0.05 -10.99 5.30
N GLU A 299 -0.40 -11.59 4.19
CA GLU A 299 0.15 -11.34 2.86
C GLU A 299 -0.85 -10.60 1.98
N ALA A 300 -0.40 -9.48 1.41
CA ALA A 300 -1.21 -8.64 0.55
C ALA A 300 -1.43 -9.21 -0.88
N CYS A 301 -0.87 -10.37 -1.19
CA CYS A 301 -0.89 -10.96 -2.52
C CYS A 301 -0.93 -12.49 -2.45
N SER A 302 -1.51 -13.13 -3.45
CA SER A 302 -1.75 -14.58 -3.46
C SER A 302 -0.62 -15.42 -4.10
N HIS A 303 0.48 -14.80 -4.54
CA HIS A 303 1.46 -15.46 -5.43
C HIS A 303 2.63 -16.16 -4.73
N HIS A 304 2.70 -16.19 -3.40
CA HIS A 304 3.69 -16.97 -2.66
C HIS A 304 3.16 -18.38 -2.38
N ALA A 305 3.16 -19.22 -3.41
CA ALA A 305 3.01 -20.68 -3.26
C ALA A 305 4.26 -21.35 -3.84
N GLN A 306 5.38 -21.19 -3.14
CA GLN A 306 6.62 -21.91 -3.44
C GLN A 306 6.98 -22.83 -2.26
N GLU A 307 7.75 -23.88 -2.51
CA GLU A 307 8.19 -24.85 -1.48
C GLU A 307 9.01 -24.22 -0.34
N ASP A 308 9.51 -22.99 -0.53
CA ASP A 308 10.35 -22.25 0.42
C ASP A 308 9.68 -20.94 0.91
N ASP A 309 8.36 -20.99 1.14
CA ASP A 309 7.50 -19.87 1.54
C ASP A 309 7.95 -19.21 2.86
N ILE A 310 8.33 -17.92 2.75
CA ILE A 310 8.79 -17.10 3.88
C ILE A 310 7.72 -16.97 4.96
N GLY A 311 6.47 -16.70 4.56
CA GLY A 311 5.36 -16.43 5.46
C GLY A 311 4.80 -17.70 6.10
N LYS A 312 4.59 -18.75 5.31
CA LYS A 312 3.98 -20.00 5.80
C LYS A 312 4.95 -20.91 6.55
N ILE A 313 6.24 -20.90 6.20
CA ILE A 313 7.21 -21.87 6.70
C ILE A 313 8.32 -21.20 7.50
N LYS A 314 9.06 -20.26 6.89
CA LYS A 314 10.31 -19.77 7.48
C LYS A 314 10.09 -18.91 8.73
N ILE A 315 9.26 -17.86 8.63
CA ILE A 315 8.96 -16.96 9.74
C ILE A 315 8.36 -17.73 10.93
N PRO A 316 7.33 -18.59 10.76
CA PRO A 316 6.83 -19.45 11.83
C PRO A 316 7.90 -20.30 12.49
N ARG A 317 8.77 -20.94 11.69
CA ARG A 317 9.87 -21.75 12.21
C ARG A 317 10.87 -20.92 13.00
N TRP A 318 11.25 -19.75 12.49
CA TRP A 318 12.18 -18.85 13.18
C TRP A 318 11.60 -18.32 14.48
N LEU A 319 10.33 -17.90 14.49
CA LEU A 319 9.62 -17.48 15.69
C LEU A 319 9.62 -18.58 16.76
N ARG A 320 9.18 -19.80 16.42
CA ARG A 320 9.19 -20.93 17.36
C ARG A 320 10.60 -21.26 17.86
N ASN A 321 11.60 -21.20 16.99
CA ASN A 321 12.99 -21.47 17.35
C ASN A 321 13.57 -20.40 18.28
N HIS A 322 13.21 -19.13 18.09
CA HIS A 322 13.64 -18.00 18.90
C HIS A 322 12.96 -18.01 20.27
N THR A 323 11.63 -18.05 20.30
CA THR A 323 10.84 -17.94 21.55
C THR A 323 10.82 -19.24 22.35
N LYS A 324 11.09 -20.39 21.71
CA LYS A 324 10.88 -21.74 22.26
C LYS A 324 9.43 -21.98 22.70
N LYS A 325 8.46 -21.28 22.08
CA LYS A 325 7.03 -21.41 22.36
C LYS A 325 6.30 -22.17 21.25
N ASP A 326 5.22 -22.83 21.64
CA ASP A 326 4.27 -23.40 20.69
C ASP A 326 3.22 -22.35 20.30
N LEU A 327 3.43 -21.73 19.14
CA LEU A 327 2.61 -20.63 18.63
C LEU A 327 1.57 -21.12 17.62
N ILE A 328 0.36 -20.56 17.69
CA ILE A 328 -0.71 -20.79 16.71
C ILE A 328 -0.52 -19.80 15.56
N ILE A 329 -0.28 -20.31 14.35
CA ILE A 329 0.00 -19.49 13.18
C ILE A 329 -1.22 -19.50 12.26
N ASP A 330 -1.84 -18.34 12.04
CA ASP A 330 -2.86 -18.15 11.01
C ASP A 330 -2.24 -17.37 9.85
N VAL A 331 -2.27 -17.94 8.64
CA VAL A 331 -1.74 -17.29 7.44
C VAL A 331 -2.90 -16.88 6.55
N ARG A 332 -2.98 -15.57 6.26
CA ARG A 332 -4.05 -14.98 5.45
C ARG A 332 -3.46 -14.23 4.27
N ASN A 333 -3.97 -14.59 3.10
CA ASN A 333 -3.67 -13.91 1.85
C ASN A 333 -4.89 -13.07 1.47
N GLY A 334 -4.69 -11.77 1.24
CA GLY A 334 -5.78 -10.92 0.79
C GLY A 334 -5.57 -9.45 1.10
N ALA A 335 -6.57 -8.66 0.69
CA ALA A 335 -6.55 -7.20 0.80
C ALA A 335 -6.93 -6.67 2.19
N ASP A 336 -7.46 -7.51 3.09
CA ASP A 336 -7.97 -7.12 4.42
C ASP A 336 -7.48 -8.04 5.54
N PHE A 337 -7.56 -7.55 6.78
CA PHE A 337 -7.42 -8.35 7.99
C PHE A 337 -8.71 -9.12 8.34
N PRO A 338 -8.61 -10.20 9.13
CA PRO A 338 -9.78 -10.88 9.70
C PRO A 338 -10.56 -9.95 10.64
N GLU A 339 -11.87 -10.17 10.77
CA GLU A 339 -12.77 -9.31 11.57
C GLU A 339 -12.39 -9.28 13.06
N ASN A 340 -12.02 -10.43 13.65
CA ASN A 340 -11.63 -10.54 15.05
C ASN A 340 -10.12 -10.33 15.23
N LEU A 341 -9.62 -9.13 14.89
CA LEU A 341 -8.18 -8.85 14.96
C LEU A 341 -7.65 -8.91 16.40
N SER A 342 -8.47 -8.59 17.40
CA SER A 342 -8.11 -8.62 18.82
C SER A 342 -7.77 -10.02 19.37
N GLU A 343 -8.10 -11.10 18.66
CA GLU A 343 -7.68 -12.46 19.04
C GLU A 343 -6.19 -12.72 18.82
N TYR A 344 -5.53 -11.90 17.99
CA TYR A 344 -4.13 -12.07 17.66
C TYR A 344 -3.25 -11.33 18.64
N LYS A 345 -2.17 -11.97 19.06
CA LYS A 345 -1.14 -11.35 19.90
C LYS A 345 -0.19 -10.47 19.09
N MET A 346 -0.04 -10.77 17.80
CA MET A 346 0.82 -10.03 16.89
C MET A 346 0.42 -10.28 15.43
N ILE A 347 0.66 -9.27 14.59
CA ILE A 347 0.57 -9.34 13.13
C ILE A 347 1.98 -9.27 12.55
N VAL A 348 2.32 -10.22 11.68
CA VAL A 348 3.51 -10.18 10.85
C VAL A 348 3.08 -9.97 9.40
N HIS A 349 3.30 -8.76 8.89
CA HIS A 349 2.84 -8.35 7.57
C HIS A 349 3.96 -8.44 6.53
N CYS A 350 3.62 -8.84 5.30
CA CYS A 350 4.58 -8.86 4.20
C CYS A 350 5.07 -7.45 3.81
N GLY A 351 5.98 -7.35 2.84
CA GLY A 351 6.53 -6.06 2.36
C GLY A 351 5.53 -5.13 1.64
N ALA A 352 4.25 -5.52 1.52
CA ALA A 352 3.18 -4.71 0.97
C ALA A 352 3.44 -4.16 -0.46
N CYS A 353 4.28 -4.83 -1.26
CA CYS A 353 4.66 -4.37 -2.60
C CYS A 353 3.50 -4.23 -3.59
N MET A 354 2.38 -4.91 -3.31
CA MET A 354 1.14 -4.84 -4.10
C MET A 354 0.09 -3.88 -3.50
N LEU A 355 0.35 -3.24 -2.36
CA LEU A 355 -0.54 -2.27 -1.75
C LEU A 355 -0.07 -0.83 -2.04
N THR A 356 -1.02 0.09 -2.10
CA THR A 356 -0.70 1.52 -2.00
C THR A 356 -0.23 1.84 -0.58
N ARG A 357 0.50 2.96 -0.44
CA ARG A 357 0.90 3.46 0.89
C ARG A 357 -0.34 3.67 1.76
N ARG A 358 -1.38 4.31 1.23
CA ARG A 358 -2.64 4.55 1.94
C ARG A 358 -3.25 3.25 2.47
N ALA A 359 -3.35 2.22 1.64
CA ALA A 359 -3.88 0.92 2.05
C ALA A 359 -3.04 0.26 3.17
N MET A 360 -1.72 0.40 3.13
CA MET A 360 -0.84 -0.10 4.19
C MET A 360 -0.99 0.72 5.50
N GLN A 361 -1.10 2.03 5.42
CA GLN A 361 -1.32 2.90 6.59
C GLN A 361 -2.65 2.60 7.28
N VAL A 362 -3.71 2.32 6.51
CA VAL A 362 -5.02 1.91 7.04
C VAL A 362 -4.89 0.63 7.86
N ARG A 363 -4.14 -0.37 7.37
CA ARG A 363 -3.87 -1.61 8.12
C ARG A 363 -3.12 -1.35 9.41
N ILE A 364 -2.08 -0.52 9.38
CA ILE A 364 -1.33 -0.16 10.61
C ILE A 364 -2.26 0.53 11.62
N LYS A 365 -3.12 1.45 11.16
CA LYS A 365 -4.11 2.11 12.00
C LYS A 365 -5.12 1.12 12.58
N GLU A 366 -5.62 0.18 11.79
CA GLU A 366 -6.52 -0.88 12.23
C GLU A 366 -5.88 -1.76 13.32
N ALA A 367 -4.62 -2.16 13.13
CA ALA A 367 -3.87 -2.92 14.13
C ALA A 367 -3.71 -2.14 15.44
N LYS A 368 -3.30 -0.86 15.35
CA LYS A 368 -3.16 0.05 16.51
C LYS A 368 -4.48 0.24 17.26
N LEU A 369 -5.59 0.43 16.56
CA LEU A 369 -6.93 0.58 17.16
C LEU A 369 -7.39 -0.68 17.90
N ASN A 370 -6.99 -1.86 17.43
CA ASN A 370 -7.25 -3.14 18.11
C ASN A 370 -6.21 -3.49 19.18
N GLY A 371 -5.21 -2.64 19.41
CA GLY A 371 -4.14 -2.88 20.39
C GLY A 371 -3.23 -4.05 20.02
N VAL A 372 -3.16 -4.41 18.73
CA VAL A 372 -2.37 -5.55 18.25
C VAL A 372 -1.06 -5.03 17.64
N PRO A 373 0.12 -5.41 18.17
CA PRO A 373 1.40 -5.08 17.59
C PRO A 373 1.53 -5.60 16.15
N ILE A 374 2.11 -4.79 15.27
CA ILE A 374 2.34 -5.12 13.88
C ILE A 374 3.82 -4.98 13.53
N ILE A 375 4.39 -6.00 12.90
CA ILE A 375 5.76 -6.01 12.41
C ILE A 375 5.79 -6.42 10.94
N ASN A 376 6.77 -5.94 10.17
CA ASN A 376 6.94 -6.36 8.77
C ASN A 376 7.97 -7.51 8.63
N TYR A 377 7.90 -8.23 7.51
CA TYR A 377 8.85 -9.31 7.20
C TYR A 377 10.31 -8.85 7.30
N GLY A 378 10.65 -7.67 6.79
CA GLY A 378 12.02 -7.15 6.86
C GLY A 378 12.53 -7.02 8.29
N ALA A 379 11.75 -6.39 9.16
CA ALA A 379 12.09 -6.18 10.56
C ALA A 379 12.18 -7.51 11.33
N ILE A 380 11.19 -8.40 11.21
CA ILE A 380 11.22 -9.67 11.94
C ILE A 380 12.35 -10.59 11.45
N ILE A 381 12.60 -10.66 10.13
CA ILE A 381 13.69 -11.48 9.57
C ILE A 381 15.04 -10.95 10.05
N SER A 382 15.24 -9.63 9.99
CA SER A 382 16.47 -9.00 10.48
C SER A 382 16.64 -9.23 11.99
N TYR A 383 15.56 -9.19 12.77
CA TYR A 383 15.60 -9.47 14.20
C TYR A 383 15.96 -10.93 14.51
N MET A 384 15.29 -11.89 13.86
CA MET A 384 15.55 -13.34 14.02
C MET A 384 16.99 -13.73 13.64
N HIS A 385 17.62 -12.94 12.78
CA HIS A 385 19.00 -13.11 12.37
C HIS A 385 19.99 -12.28 13.19
N GLY A 386 19.55 -11.45 14.14
CA GLY A 386 20.43 -10.56 14.90
C GLY A 386 21.05 -9.44 14.07
N ALA A 387 20.50 -9.17 12.88
CA ALA A 387 20.98 -8.17 11.93
C ALA A 387 20.17 -6.85 11.99
N ILE A 388 19.16 -6.74 12.87
CA ILE A 388 18.32 -5.53 12.93
C ILE A 388 19.10 -4.24 13.14
N PRO A 389 20.10 -4.13 14.05
CA PRO A 389 20.81 -2.85 14.25
C PRO A 389 21.59 -2.45 12.99
N ARG A 390 22.06 -3.44 12.24
CA ARG A 390 22.75 -3.25 10.98
C ARG A 390 21.79 -2.82 9.88
N ALA A 391 20.66 -3.51 9.74
CA ALA A 391 19.69 -3.30 8.67
C ALA A 391 18.95 -1.96 8.76
N ILE A 392 18.86 -1.38 9.96
CA ILE A 392 18.27 -0.06 10.19
C ILE A 392 19.31 1.05 10.33
N LEU A 393 20.61 0.76 10.12
CA LEU A 393 21.69 1.74 10.30
C LEU A 393 21.45 3.07 9.56
N PRO A 394 20.90 3.08 8.32
CA PRO A 394 20.63 4.32 7.59
C PRO A 394 19.45 5.15 8.13
N PHE A 395 18.66 4.66 9.10
CA PHE A 395 17.41 5.32 9.52
C PHE A 395 17.46 5.73 11.01
N ASP A 396 17.78 6.99 11.25
CA ASP A 396 17.95 7.54 12.61
C ASP A 396 16.74 7.30 13.53
N GLU A 397 15.54 7.51 13.01
CA GLU A 397 14.30 7.34 13.79
C GLU A 397 14.09 5.89 14.20
N ALA A 398 14.33 4.94 13.28
CA ALA A 398 14.21 3.52 13.57
C ALA A 398 15.28 3.05 14.57
N ARG A 399 16.52 3.58 14.46
CA ARG A 399 17.58 3.34 15.45
C ARG A 399 17.20 3.83 16.83
N SER A 400 16.60 5.02 16.93
CA SER A 400 16.14 5.56 18.21
C SER A 400 15.07 4.66 18.84
N GLU A 401 14.13 4.14 18.07
CA GLU A 401 13.14 3.16 18.57
C GLU A 401 13.78 1.84 18.99
N TRP A 402 14.78 1.35 18.24
CA TRP A 402 15.52 0.14 18.59
C TRP A 402 16.24 0.26 19.95
N GLU A 403 16.95 1.37 20.19
CA GLU A 403 17.66 1.60 21.45
C GLU A 403 16.71 1.70 22.66
N LYS A 404 15.45 2.09 22.47
CA LYS A 404 14.45 2.15 23.56
C LYS A 404 13.93 0.78 23.98
N ILE A 405 14.04 -0.24 23.12
CA ILE A 405 13.47 -1.57 23.35
C ILE A 405 14.51 -2.66 23.61
N LYS A 406 15.80 -2.30 23.52
CA LYS A 406 16.94 -3.20 23.75
C LYS A 406 17.10 -3.59 25.23
#